data_AF-F8TUC5-F1
#
_entry.id   AF-F8TUC5-F1
#
_cell.length_a   1.000
_cell.length_b   1.000
_cell.length_c   1.000
_cell.angle_alpha   90.00
_cell.angle_beta   90.00
_cell.angle_gamma   90.00
#
_symmetry.space_group_name_H-M   'P 1'
#
loop_
_entity.id
_entity.type
_entity.pdbx_description
1 polymer ?
#
loop_
_entity_poly.entity_id
_entity_poly.type
_entity_poly.pdbx_seq_one_letter_code
_entity_poly.pdbx_strand_id
1 'polypeptide(L)'
;MGIEQQRLSGGGYVNLATWDDLRPTAHGPELQARAWNPNASRTGLAFYDSTVHYMRNDWAREHMDVVPVRLGESDVLLFRNRESDTWHTAEALDIDHVQPWKQHLTDLGARSQADAHIGYNDVGNLRALPSAINRGRTAAERALEQGVGSDAWRDWSDRHFRFDPDAAHAPFDPVRDAARRTTTRFQDWTLEDGRSALSFDTRVEGKWFEHQLSQQYRGTVSMDADPDYHREIPLFECPVTRQLVTRDAFDIDHIRPFEDVARATLEARGGVITKAEALDLYNDTSNLRLVSRAANCSHEWELDIHGEYLDRGDREHEEPENELDRAFVEIGPESLEERQAMDDLHVWLDRHPQPQPVQDDDEPVHVLQPRYALGNPRNPDTPLYNAAYAEVAGHNRQHGLGLSADETANVAAALTLAVRNEGWAETSGVAYNPQQRAFYAYTGQPDAWVYTEVGLQQGRAQPANDSGRELHQLRHDPQQAQPGAQAMDVQQRDGRPMAM
;
A
#
# COMPACT_ATOMS: atom_id res chain seq x y z
N MET A 1 -15.04 -17.70 17.08
CA MET A 1 -14.21 -17.08 16.04
C MET A 1 -14.87 -17.30 14.70
N GLY A 2 -15.10 -16.22 13.97
CA GLY A 2 -15.85 -16.30 12.72
C GLY A 2 -16.24 -14.94 12.17
N ILE A 3 -16.62 -14.96 10.90
CA ILE A 3 -17.17 -13.81 10.20
C ILE A 3 -18.67 -13.79 10.44
N GLU A 4 -19.18 -12.69 10.98
CA GLU A 4 -20.61 -12.44 11.14
C GLU A 4 -21.06 -11.48 10.03
N GLN A 5 -22.08 -11.87 9.27
CA GLN A 5 -22.66 -10.98 8.26
C GLN A 5 -23.58 -9.96 8.93
N GLN A 6 -23.37 -8.67 8.69
CA GLN A 6 -24.20 -7.60 9.22
C GLN A 6 -24.84 -6.79 8.09
N ARG A 7 -26.13 -6.52 8.24
CA ARG A 7 -26.88 -5.65 7.32
C ARG A 7 -26.83 -4.21 7.79
N LEU A 8 -26.50 -3.29 6.89
CA LEU A 8 -26.54 -1.85 7.10
C LEU A 8 -27.98 -1.32 7.04
N SER A 9 -28.21 -0.13 7.61
CA SER A 9 -29.52 0.53 7.55
C SER A 9 -29.94 0.87 6.11
N GLY A 10 -28.98 1.11 5.23
CA GLY A 10 -29.18 1.32 3.79
C GLY A 10 -29.55 0.06 3.00
N GLY A 11 -29.40 -1.12 3.60
CA GLY A 11 -29.76 -2.40 3.00
C GLY A 11 -28.59 -3.24 2.49
N GLY A 12 -27.39 -2.66 2.37
CA GLY A 12 -26.13 -3.36 2.06
C GLY A 12 -25.73 -4.35 3.15
N TYR A 13 -24.82 -5.27 2.82
CA TYR A 13 -24.30 -6.27 3.75
C TYR A 13 -22.79 -6.19 3.81
N VAL A 14 -22.25 -6.42 5.00
CA VAL A 14 -20.82 -6.47 5.27
C VAL A 14 -20.49 -7.73 6.05
N ASN A 15 -19.22 -8.08 6.05
CA ASN A 15 -18.67 -9.19 6.83
C ASN A 15 -17.82 -8.61 7.96
N LEU A 16 -18.19 -8.86 9.22
CA LEU A 16 -17.45 -8.38 10.38
C LEU A 16 -16.76 -9.54 11.09
N ALA A 17 -15.55 -9.32 11.57
CA ALA A 17 -14.83 -10.34 12.31
C ALA A 17 -15.23 -10.39 13.79
N THR A 18 -15.28 -11.61 14.33
CA THR A 18 -15.16 -11.90 15.75
C THR A 18 -13.84 -12.62 16.00
N TRP A 19 -13.14 -12.27 17.07
CA TRP A 19 -11.84 -12.86 17.39
C TRP A 19 -11.76 -13.17 18.88
N ASP A 20 -11.53 -14.44 19.22
CA ASP A 20 -11.72 -14.99 20.58
C ASP A 20 -13.03 -14.53 21.25
N ASP A 21 -12.95 -13.71 22.31
CA ASP A 21 -14.06 -13.12 23.04
C ASP A 21 -14.43 -11.70 22.55
N LEU A 22 -13.62 -11.12 21.66
CA LEU A 22 -13.86 -9.82 21.05
C LEU A 22 -14.93 -9.91 19.96
N ARG A 23 -15.86 -8.95 20.00
CA ARG A 23 -16.92 -8.78 19.01
C ARG A 23 -16.80 -7.42 18.31
N PRO A 24 -17.45 -7.24 17.16
CA PRO A 24 -17.60 -5.91 16.58
C PRO A 24 -18.22 -4.94 17.58
N THR A 25 -17.74 -3.70 17.60
CA THR A 25 -18.22 -2.68 18.53
C THR A 25 -19.70 -2.39 18.28
N ALA A 26 -20.51 -2.49 19.32
CA ALA A 26 -21.92 -2.12 19.26
C ALA A 26 -22.07 -0.59 19.30
N HIS A 27 -22.74 -0.03 18.29
CA HIS A 27 -22.98 1.41 18.20
C HIS A 27 -24.26 1.82 18.93
N GLY A 28 -24.17 2.89 19.72
CA GLY A 28 -25.31 3.45 20.44
C GLY A 28 -26.29 4.22 19.52
N PRO A 29 -27.48 4.58 20.04
CA PRO A 29 -28.53 5.24 19.25
C PRO A 29 -28.10 6.56 18.61
N GLU A 30 -27.17 7.29 19.23
CA GLU A 30 -26.65 8.56 18.71
C GLU A 30 -25.95 8.37 17.36
N LEU A 31 -25.01 7.44 17.25
CA LEU A 31 -24.30 7.14 16.00
C LEU A 31 -25.21 6.52 14.95
N GLN A 32 -26.22 5.76 15.38
CA GLN A 32 -27.22 5.17 14.48
C GLN A 32 -28.14 6.23 13.86
N ALA A 33 -28.47 7.30 14.61
CA ALA A 33 -29.33 8.37 14.14
C ALA A 33 -28.56 9.48 13.40
N ARG A 34 -27.27 9.67 13.71
CA ARG A 34 -26.42 10.67 13.06
C ARG A 34 -26.19 10.28 11.60
N ALA A 35 -26.58 11.15 10.68
CA ALA A 35 -26.35 10.94 9.26
C ALA A 35 -24.85 10.86 8.93
N TRP A 36 -24.49 9.93 8.04
CA TRP A 36 -23.15 9.88 7.47
C TRP A 36 -22.97 11.07 6.52
N ASN A 37 -21.81 11.72 6.58
CA ASN A 37 -21.39 12.71 5.60
C ASN A 37 -20.35 12.07 4.67
N PRO A 38 -20.66 11.83 3.39
CA PRO A 38 -19.71 11.24 2.44
C PRO A 38 -18.42 12.03 2.26
N ASN A 39 -18.45 13.33 2.56
CA ASN A 39 -17.30 14.23 2.50
C ASN A 39 -16.55 14.32 3.84
N ALA A 40 -16.95 13.54 4.85
CA ALA A 40 -16.23 13.51 6.11
C ALA A 40 -14.81 12.95 5.91
N SER A 41 -13.85 13.50 6.66
CA SER A 41 -12.55 12.88 6.79
C SER A 41 -12.67 11.52 7.50
N ARG A 42 -11.59 10.77 7.48
CA ARG A 42 -11.47 9.53 8.26
C ARG A 42 -11.57 9.78 9.77
N THR A 43 -11.44 11.02 10.23
CA THR A 43 -11.49 11.40 11.65
C THR A 43 -12.78 10.88 12.30
N GLY A 44 -12.61 10.02 13.30
CA GLY A 44 -13.72 9.38 14.01
C GLY A 44 -14.14 8.02 13.44
N LEU A 45 -13.54 7.52 12.36
CA LEU A 45 -13.61 6.11 11.96
C LEU A 45 -12.39 5.36 12.50
N ALA A 46 -12.60 4.14 12.96
CA ALA A 46 -11.55 3.28 13.49
C ALA A 46 -11.87 1.81 13.24
N PHE A 47 -10.83 0.99 13.18
CA PHE A 47 -11.00 -0.46 13.20
C PHE A 47 -11.45 -0.92 14.58
N TYR A 48 -12.32 -1.92 14.64
CA TYR A 48 -12.65 -2.61 15.88
C TYR A 48 -11.49 -3.49 16.32
N ASP A 49 -11.31 -3.67 17.62
CA ASP A 49 -10.27 -4.56 18.16
C ASP A 49 -10.40 -5.98 17.59
N SER A 50 -11.63 -6.49 17.47
CA SER A 50 -11.94 -7.77 16.84
C SER A 50 -11.47 -7.85 15.39
N THR A 51 -11.69 -6.79 14.60
CA THR A 51 -11.16 -6.66 13.23
C THR A 51 -9.64 -6.65 13.24
N VAL A 52 -9.01 -5.86 14.13
CA VAL A 52 -7.55 -5.73 14.19
C VAL A 52 -6.88 -7.07 14.48
N HIS A 53 -7.34 -7.76 15.52
CA HIS A 53 -6.79 -9.05 15.90
C HIS A 53 -7.05 -10.12 14.83
N TYR A 54 -8.23 -10.15 14.23
CA TYR A 54 -8.53 -11.07 13.13
C TYR A 54 -7.61 -10.84 11.93
N MET A 55 -7.45 -9.59 11.48
CA MET A 55 -6.67 -9.28 10.29
C MET A 55 -5.18 -9.59 10.47
N ARG A 56 -4.60 -9.24 11.62
CA ARG A 56 -3.17 -9.47 11.91
C ARG A 56 -2.81 -10.93 12.17
N ASN A 57 -3.79 -11.79 12.48
CA ASN A 57 -3.54 -13.18 12.84
C ASN A 57 -4.16 -14.16 11.86
N ASP A 58 -5.49 -14.29 11.86
CA ASP A 58 -6.17 -15.35 11.13
C ASP A 58 -6.22 -15.06 9.63
N TRP A 59 -6.59 -13.82 9.26
CA TRP A 59 -6.54 -13.41 7.85
C TRP A 59 -5.12 -13.51 7.31
N ALA A 60 -4.12 -12.96 8.03
CA ALA A 60 -2.73 -13.03 7.62
C ALA A 60 -2.24 -14.48 7.49
N ARG A 61 -2.67 -15.38 8.37
CA ARG A 61 -2.33 -16.82 8.29
C ARG A 61 -2.90 -17.50 7.06
N GLU A 62 -4.07 -17.09 6.62
CA GLU A 62 -4.72 -17.65 5.43
C GLU A 62 -4.15 -17.08 4.11
N HIS A 63 -3.66 -15.83 4.14
CA HIS A 63 -3.30 -15.09 2.92
C HIS A 63 -1.79 -14.88 2.72
N MET A 64 -0.97 -15.05 3.76
CA MET A 64 0.49 -14.92 3.72
C MET A 64 1.20 -16.27 3.93
N ASP A 65 2.48 -16.38 3.55
CA ASP A 65 3.27 -17.52 3.98
C ASP A 65 3.60 -17.35 5.46
N VAL A 66 3.21 -18.32 6.29
CA VAL A 66 3.47 -18.26 7.74
C VAL A 66 4.47 -19.33 8.13
N VAL A 67 5.52 -18.91 8.81
CA VAL A 67 6.53 -19.82 9.36
C VAL A 67 6.65 -19.57 10.87
N PRO A 68 6.40 -20.60 11.69
CA PRO A 68 6.75 -20.54 13.10
C PRO A 68 8.27 -20.62 13.23
N VAL A 69 8.84 -19.65 13.93
CA VAL A 69 10.26 -19.63 14.25
C VAL A 69 10.43 -19.54 15.76
N ARG A 70 11.58 -20.00 16.24
CA ARG A 70 11.94 -19.96 17.65
C ARG A 70 13.26 -19.23 17.80
N LEU A 71 13.28 -18.25 18.71
CA LEU A 71 14.50 -17.55 19.10
C LEU A 71 14.65 -17.65 20.61
N GLY A 72 15.63 -18.44 21.05
CA GLY A 72 15.79 -18.79 22.47
C GLY A 72 14.58 -19.56 23.00
N GLU A 73 13.88 -18.99 23.99
CA GLU A 73 12.68 -19.56 24.61
C GLU A 73 11.37 -19.04 24.00
N SER A 74 11.43 -18.03 23.13
CA SER A 74 10.26 -17.40 22.53
C SER A 74 9.92 -18.02 21.18
N ASP A 75 8.65 -18.38 21.00
CA ASP A 75 8.09 -18.80 19.72
C ASP A 75 7.37 -17.60 19.09
N VAL A 76 7.60 -17.34 17.80
CA VAL A 76 6.99 -16.24 17.05
C VAL A 76 6.58 -16.71 15.66
N LEU A 77 5.48 -16.16 15.15
CA LEU A 77 5.06 -16.37 13.76
C LEU A 77 5.61 -15.25 12.89
N LEU A 78 6.31 -15.63 11.83
CA LEU A 78 6.71 -14.72 10.76
C LEU A 78 5.79 -14.90 9.56
N PHE A 79 5.33 -13.77 9.04
CA PHE A 79 4.43 -13.66 7.91
C PHE A 79 5.21 -13.05 6.75
N ARG A 80 5.30 -13.79 5.64
CA ARG A 80 5.90 -13.28 4.41
C ARG A 80 4.87 -12.51 3.61
N ASN A 81 5.12 -11.23 3.38
CA ASN A 81 4.45 -10.54 2.29
C ASN A 81 5.08 -10.98 0.97
N ARG A 82 4.35 -11.80 0.20
CA ARG A 82 4.85 -12.42 -1.04
C ARG A 82 5.15 -11.40 -2.14
N GLU A 83 4.45 -10.27 -2.16
CA GLU A 83 4.57 -9.25 -3.21
C GLU A 83 5.90 -8.50 -3.10
N SER A 84 6.31 -8.20 -1.87
CA SER A 84 7.52 -7.45 -1.56
C SER A 84 8.71 -8.34 -1.17
N ASP A 85 8.48 -9.65 -0.99
CA ASP A 85 9.46 -10.61 -0.50
C ASP A 85 10.08 -10.22 0.85
N THR A 86 9.24 -9.77 1.78
CA THR A 86 9.66 -9.33 3.12
C THR A 86 8.94 -10.12 4.20
N TRP A 87 9.54 -10.24 5.38
CA TRP A 87 9.05 -11.06 6.50
C TRP A 87 8.80 -10.21 7.73
N HIS A 88 7.65 -10.44 8.37
CA HIS A 88 7.11 -9.55 9.39
C HIS A 88 6.49 -10.33 10.53
N THR A 89 6.54 -9.76 11.73
CA THR A 89 5.67 -10.22 12.82
C THR A 89 4.26 -9.67 12.67
N ALA A 90 3.26 -10.28 13.34
CA ALA A 90 1.89 -9.80 13.32
C ALA A 90 1.75 -8.33 13.77
N GLU A 91 2.61 -7.86 14.69
CA GLU A 91 2.61 -6.47 15.15
C GLU A 91 3.14 -5.47 14.10
N ALA A 92 3.82 -5.94 13.05
CA ALA A 92 4.26 -5.13 11.91
C ALA A 92 3.21 -5.04 10.78
N LEU A 93 2.11 -5.77 10.88
CA LEU A 93 1.08 -5.76 9.85
C LEU A 93 0.09 -4.61 10.09
N ASP A 94 -0.09 -3.78 9.08
CA ASP A 94 -1.15 -2.78 9.02
C ASP A 94 -2.35 -3.30 8.24
N ILE A 95 -3.50 -2.69 8.51
CA ILE A 95 -4.77 -2.98 7.85
C ILE A 95 -5.09 -1.83 6.92
N ASP A 96 -5.38 -2.17 5.68
CA ASP A 96 -5.72 -1.22 4.63
C ASP A 96 -6.96 -1.72 3.88
N HIS A 97 -7.62 -0.79 3.21
CA HIS A 97 -8.78 -1.11 2.39
C HIS A 97 -8.35 -1.51 0.98
N VAL A 98 -8.94 -2.57 0.43
CA VAL A 98 -8.67 -3.03 -0.94
C VAL A 98 -9.19 -2.01 -1.95
N GLN A 99 -10.43 -1.56 -1.74
CA GLN A 99 -11.06 -0.45 -2.43
C GLN A 99 -11.06 0.78 -1.52
N PRO A 100 -10.88 2.02 -2.06
CA PRO A 100 -11.02 3.24 -1.28
C PRO A 100 -12.26 3.22 -0.38
N TRP A 101 -12.05 3.40 0.93
CA TRP A 101 -13.11 3.21 1.92
C TRP A 101 -14.33 4.11 1.67
N LYS A 102 -14.13 5.36 1.20
CA LYS A 102 -15.23 6.29 0.86
C LYS A 102 -16.11 5.72 -0.25
N GLN A 103 -15.50 5.20 -1.33
CA GLN A 103 -16.23 4.57 -2.42
C GLN A 103 -16.93 3.31 -1.93
N HIS A 104 -16.26 2.47 -1.15
CA HIS A 104 -16.84 1.27 -0.59
C HIS A 104 -18.08 1.56 0.28
N LEU A 105 -18.02 2.57 1.15
CA LEU A 105 -19.17 3.02 1.96
C LEU A 105 -20.32 3.55 1.09
N THR A 106 -19.98 4.22 -0.02
CA THR A 106 -20.97 4.70 -1.00
C THR A 106 -21.67 3.55 -1.69
N ASP A 107 -20.92 2.54 -2.15
CA ASP A 107 -21.44 1.34 -2.82
C ASP A 107 -22.32 0.50 -1.87
N LEU A 108 -21.94 0.44 -0.59
CA LEU A 108 -22.73 -0.18 0.47
C LEU A 108 -24.00 0.61 0.83
N GLY A 109 -24.09 1.87 0.40
CA GLY A 109 -25.20 2.78 0.70
C GLY A 109 -25.27 3.16 2.17
N ALA A 110 -24.11 3.41 2.83
CA ALA A 110 -24.05 3.82 4.23
C ALA A 110 -24.84 5.13 4.47
N ARG A 111 -25.75 5.12 5.45
CA ARG A 111 -26.64 6.28 5.72
C ARG A 111 -26.37 6.96 7.05
N SER A 112 -25.82 6.23 8.01
CA SER A 112 -25.53 6.72 9.36
C SER A 112 -24.05 6.61 9.69
N GLN A 113 -23.60 7.33 10.70
CA GLN A 113 -22.24 7.20 11.22
C GLN A 113 -21.97 5.75 11.68
N ALA A 114 -22.97 5.08 12.28
CA ALA A 114 -22.87 3.66 12.62
C ALA A 114 -22.66 2.78 11.38
N ASP A 115 -23.42 2.99 10.29
CA ASP A 115 -23.22 2.26 9.03
C ASP A 115 -21.81 2.48 8.48
N ALA A 116 -21.30 3.71 8.57
CA ALA A 116 -19.94 4.04 8.13
C ALA A 116 -18.88 3.29 8.94
N HIS A 117 -18.99 3.23 10.27
CA HIS A 117 -18.09 2.41 11.10
C HIS A 117 -18.18 0.93 10.76
N ILE A 118 -19.38 0.41 10.55
CA ILE A 118 -19.62 -0.99 10.22
C ILE A 118 -19.00 -1.32 8.86
N GLY A 119 -19.25 -0.52 7.83
CA GLY A 119 -18.67 -0.71 6.50
C GLY A 119 -17.16 -0.48 6.46
N TYR A 120 -16.63 0.44 7.26
CA TYR A 120 -15.18 0.65 7.39
C TYR A 120 -14.46 -0.60 7.94
N ASN A 121 -15.19 -1.47 8.63
CA ASN A 121 -14.71 -2.71 9.23
C ASN A 121 -15.13 -3.96 8.43
N ASP A 122 -15.64 -3.81 7.20
CA ASP A 122 -15.98 -4.95 6.35
C ASP A 122 -14.72 -5.71 5.94
N VAL A 123 -14.46 -6.88 6.54
CA VAL A 123 -13.27 -7.69 6.24
C VAL A 123 -13.22 -8.15 4.78
N GLY A 124 -14.35 -8.11 4.06
CA GLY A 124 -14.39 -8.37 2.62
C GLY A 124 -13.67 -7.30 1.79
N ASN A 125 -13.48 -6.09 2.33
CA ASN A 125 -12.76 -4.99 1.71
C ASN A 125 -11.45 -4.67 2.44
N LEU A 126 -10.94 -5.55 3.31
CA LEU A 126 -9.69 -5.32 4.03
C LEU A 126 -8.58 -6.26 3.54
N ARG A 127 -7.34 -5.78 3.67
CA ARG A 127 -6.11 -6.56 3.50
C ARG A 127 -5.13 -6.23 4.62
N ALA A 128 -4.22 -7.16 4.89
CA ALA A 128 -3.06 -6.90 5.73
C ALA A 128 -1.79 -6.76 4.87
N LEU A 129 -0.93 -5.79 5.21
CA LEU A 129 0.35 -5.57 4.55
C LEU A 129 1.38 -4.99 5.54
N PRO A 130 2.68 -5.02 5.23
CA PRO A 130 3.70 -4.47 6.12
C PRO A 130 3.52 -2.97 6.33
N SER A 131 3.64 -2.52 7.57
CA SER A 131 3.42 -1.13 7.98
C SER A 131 4.31 -0.15 7.20
N ALA A 132 5.60 -0.45 7.04
CA ALA A 132 6.53 0.42 6.34
C ALA A 132 6.12 0.62 4.88
N ILE A 133 5.62 -0.44 4.23
CA ILE A 133 5.11 -0.36 2.84
C ILE A 133 3.82 0.45 2.81
N ASN A 134 2.94 0.25 3.79
CA ASN A 134 1.68 0.99 3.84
C ASN A 134 1.89 2.51 4.02
N ARG A 135 2.88 2.90 4.83
CA ARG A 135 3.22 4.30 5.12
C ARG A 135 3.97 4.97 3.99
N GLY A 136 5.04 4.35 3.49
CA GLY A 136 5.82 4.85 2.36
C GLY A 136 5.23 4.42 1.03
N ARG A 137 3.90 4.32 0.92
CA ARG A 137 3.20 3.61 -0.16
C ARG A 137 3.69 4.01 -1.53
N THR A 138 3.69 5.31 -1.82
CA THR A 138 4.09 5.84 -3.12
C THR A 138 5.56 5.56 -3.43
N ALA A 139 6.46 5.67 -2.44
CA ALA A 139 7.88 5.38 -2.61
C ALA A 139 8.15 3.87 -2.74
N ALA A 140 7.50 3.05 -1.91
CA ALA A 140 7.57 1.60 -1.89
C ALA A 140 7.03 1.01 -3.20
N GLU A 141 5.90 1.51 -3.69
CA GLU A 141 5.29 1.12 -4.97
C GLU A 141 6.22 1.46 -6.13
N ARG A 142 6.75 2.69 -6.20
CA ARG A 142 7.73 3.08 -7.23
C ARG A 142 8.98 2.21 -7.21
N ALA A 143 9.45 1.79 -6.03
CA ALA A 143 10.58 0.88 -5.91
C ALA A 143 10.20 -0.57 -6.34
N LEU A 144 9.03 -1.06 -5.94
CA LEU A 144 8.51 -2.38 -6.30
C LEU A 144 8.18 -2.53 -7.79
N GLU A 145 7.75 -1.46 -8.46
CA GLU A 145 7.48 -1.43 -9.90
C GLU A 145 8.71 -1.78 -10.73
N GLN A 146 9.91 -1.50 -10.21
CA GLN A 146 11.18 -1.89 -10.82
C GLN A 146 11.51 -3.39 -10.59
N GLY A 147 10.76 -4.06 -9.73
CA GLY A 147 10.86 -5.48 -9.38
C GLY A 147 11.61 -5.73 -8.07
N VAL A 148 11.23 -6.81 -7.38
CA VAL A 148 11.82 -7.24 -6.10
C VAL A 148 13.33 -7.52 -6.18
N GLY A 149 13.85 -7.83 -7.37
CA GLY A 149 15.28 -8.02 -7.60
C GLY A 149 16.06 -6.74 -7.89
N SER A 150 15.39 -5.59 -8.07
CA SER A 150 16.02 -4.32 -8.45
C SER A 150 16.89 -3.74 -7.34
N ASP A 151 17.84 -2.89 -7.71
CA ASP A 151 18.62 -2.12 -6.73
C ASP A 151 17.71 -1.14 -5.98
N ALA A 152 16.74 -0.51 -6.66
CA ALA A 152 15.78 0.39 -6.04
C ALA A 152 14.97 -0.27 -4.92
N TRP A 153 14.42 -1.47 -5.16
CA TRP A 153 13.73 -2.21 -4.12
C TRP A 153 14.66 -2.67 -3.00
N ARG A 154 15.87 -3.13 -3.34
CA ARG A 154 16.87 -3.53 -2.34
C ARG A 154 17.25 -2.38 -1.42
N ASP A 155 17.51 -1.19 -1.97
CA ASP A 155 17.88 -0.01 -1.20
C ASP A 155 16.72 0.49 -0.33
N TRP A 156 15.49 0.49 -0.85
CA TRP A 156 14.30 0.84 -0.06
C TRP A 156 14.07 -0.19 1.06
N SER A 157 14.05 -1.48 0.73
CA SER A 157 13.86 -2.57 1.69
C SER A 157 14.93 -2.58 2.78
N ASP A 158 16.21 -2.36 2.42
CA ASP A 158 17.30 -2.30 3.38
C ASP A 158 17.13 -1.12 4.36
N ARG A 159 16.72 0.06 3.89
CA ARG A 159 16.47 1.22 4.77
C ARG A 159 15.37 0.94 5.80
N HIS A 160 14.34 0.19 5.42
CA HIS A 160 13.16 -0.01 6.27
C HIS A 160 13.22 -1.26 7.14
N PHE A 161 13.79 -2.37 6.65
CA PHE A 161 13.71 -3.67 7.31
C PHE A 161 15.05 -4.20 7.81
N ARG A 162 16.18 -3.79 7.21
CA ARG A 162 17.49 -4.34 7.57
C ARG A 162 17.96 -3.80 8.91
N PHE A 163 18.67 -4.65 9.65
CA PHE A 163 19.43 -4.27 10.83
C PHE A 163 20.72 -5.08 10.84
N ASP A 164 21.85 -4.39 10.95
CA ASP A 164 23.16 -5.01 11.08
C ASP A 164 23.55 -5.05 12.57
N PRO A 165 23.52 -6.22 13.23
CA PRO A 165 23.86 -6.32 14.65
C PRO A 165 25.35 -6.06 14.93
N ASP A 166 26.22 -6.18 13.93
CA ASP A 166 27.67 -5.97 14.07
C ASP A 166 28.09 -4.52 13.80
N ALA A 167 27.18 -3.69 13.28
CA ALA A 167 27.43 -2.28 13.05
C ALA A 167 27.57 -1.50 14.38
N ALA A 168 28.30 -0.38 14.32
CA ALA A 168 28.48 0.49 15.47
C ALA A 168 27.24 1.36 15.72
N HIS A 169 26.37 0.92 16.64
CA HIS A 169 25.17 1.65 17.07
C HIS A 169 25.50 2.68 18.15
N ALA A 170 26.02 3.84 17.74
CA ALA A 170 26.50 4.87 18.66
C ALA A 170 25.40 5.34 19.64
N PRO A 171 25.71 5.48 20.94
CA PRO A 171 24.73 5.95 21.91
C PRO A 171 24.28 7.37 21.60
N PHE A 172 22.99 7.62 21.80
CA PHE A 172 22.42 8.96 21.73
C PHE A 172 22.86 9.78 22.95
N ASP A 173 23.40 10.98 22.72
CA ASP A 173 23.80 11.93 23.75
C ASP A 173 22.79 13.09 23.78
N PRO A 174 21.89 13.14 24.79
CA PRO A 174 20.86 14.18 24.87
C PRO A 174 21.40 15.62 24.91
N VAL A 175 22.67 15.83 25.27
CA VAL A 175 23.28 17.16 25.30
C VAL A 175 23.84 17.55 23.94
N ARG A 176 24.40 16.60 23.19
CA ARG A 176 25.06 16.87 21.89
C ARG A 176 24.15 16.67 20.70
N ASP A 177 23.23 15.73 20.82
CA ASP A 177 22.35 15.24 19.76
C ASP A 177 20.91 15.75 19.89
N ALA A 178 20.61 16.61 20.87
CA ALA A 178 19.32 17.30 20.92
C ALA A 178 19.09 18.17 19.67
N ALA A 179 17.81 18.43 19.39
CA ALA A 179 17.36 19.28 18.30
C ALA A 179 18.03 20.67 18.39
N ARG A 180 18.63 21.14 17.29
CA ARG A 180 19.21 22.50 17.20
C ARG A 180 18.24 23.38 16.42
N ARG A 181 17.70 24.45 17.02
CA ARG A 181 16.60 25.24 16.42
C ARG A 181 16.91 26.73 16.28
N THR A 182 16.62 27.30 15.11
CA THR A 182 16.85 28.72 14.76
C THR A 182 15.59 29.52 14.44
N THR A 183 14.47 28.91 14.02
CA THR A 183 13.32 29.65 13.41
C THR A 183 11.97 29.57 14.14
N THR A 184 11.74 28.64 15.07
CA THR A 184 10.43 28.46 15.77
C THR A 184 10.36 29.11 17.17
N ARG A 185 11.33 29.94 17.53
CA ARG A 185 11.52 30.48 18.89
C ARG A 185 10.48 31.51 19.32
N PHE A 186 9.71 32.07 18.38
CA PHE A 186 8.79 33.19 18.63
C PHE A 186 7.35 32.87 18.24
N GLN A 187 7.05 31.63 17.86
CA GLN A 187 5.69 31.19 17.58
C GLN A 187 5.11 30.64 18.88
N ASP A 188 3.95 31.14 19.29
CA ASP A 188 3.20 30.58 20.41
C ASP A 188 2.64 29.20 20.01
N TRP A 189 2.51 28.31 20.98
CA TRP A 189 1.87 27.00 20.83
C TRP A 189 0.94 26.76 22.02
N THR A 190 -0.23 26.23 21.72
CA THR A 190 -1.31 25.92 22.66
C THR A 190 -1.72 24.45 22.54
N LEU A 191 -2.47 23.95 23.52
CA LEU A 191 -3.02 22.60 23.45
C LEU A 191 -3.96 22.39 22.25
N GLU A 192 -4.56 23.46 21.72
CA GLU A 192 -5.46 23.41 20.57
C GLU A 192 -4.70 23.17 19.26
N ASP A 193 -3.45 23.64 19.15
CA ASP A 193 -2.58 23.35 18.01
C ASP A 193 -2.20 21.86 17.94
N GLY A 194 -2.23 21.18 19.10
CA GLY A 194 -2.05 19.74 19.20
C GLY A 194 -0.70 19.24 18.66
N ARG A 195 -0.65 17.93 18.38
CA ARG A 195 0.57 17.25 17.92
C ARG A 195 0.83 17.40 16.41
N SER A 196 -0.17 17.76 15.61
CA SER A 196 -0.11 17.77 14.14
C SER A 196 0.93 18.76 13.60
N ALA A 197 1.23 19.82 14.35
CA ALA A 197 2.26 20.80 14.01
C ALA A 197 3.67 20.44 14.53
N LEU A 198 3.83 19.26 15.16
CA LEU A 198 5.06 18.79 15.79
C LEU A 198 5.59 17.55 15.07
N SER A 199 6.92 17.40 15.05
CA SER A 199 7.58 16.24 14.47
C SER A 199 8.72 15.78 15.36
N PHE A 200 9.09 14.51 15.23
CA PHE A 200 10.36 14.06 15.77
C PHE A 200 11.52 14.71 15.01
N ASP A 201 12.61 14.98 15.71
CA ASP A 201 13.85 15.47 15.15
C ASP A 201 14.56 14.33 14.40
N THR A 202 15.28 14.65 13.33
CA THR A 202 15.97 13.64 12.51
C THR A 202 16.99 12.83 13.32
N ARG A 203 17.58 13.40 14.37
CA ARG A 203 18.47 12.64 15.28
C ARG A 203 17.71 11.71 16.21
N VAL A 204 16.46 12.03 16.54
CA VAL A 204 15.58 11.13 17.30
C VAL A 204 15.12 9.98 16.41
N GLU A 205 14.62 10.29 15.20
CA GLU A 205 14.18 9.28 14.21
C GLU A 205 15.34 8.40 13.71
N GLY A 206 16.57 8.92 13.66
CA GLY A 206 17.77 8.16 13.27
C GLY A 206 18.53 7.62 14.47
N LYS A 207 19.43 8.44 15.04
CA LYS A 207 20.42 7.98 16.03
C LYS A 207 19.81 7.43 17.31
N TRP A 208 18.80 8.10 17.88
CA TRP A 208 18.14 7.60 19.10
C TRP A 208 17.38 6.30 18.82
N PHE A 209 16.62 6.26 17.73
CA PHE A 209 15.87 5.06 17.32
C PHE A 209 16.80 3.86 17.13
N GLU A 210 17.87 3.99 16.33
CA GLU A 210 18.83 2.90 16.11
C GLU A 210 19.51 2.46 17.41
N HIS A 211 19.88 3.42 18.27
CA HIS A 211 20.45 3.10 19.57
C HIS A 211 19.46 2.30 20.42
N GLN A 212 18.19 2.73 20.54
CA GLN A 212 17.17 2.00 21.29
C GLN A 212 16.90 0.62 20.68
N LEU A 213 16.83 0.54 19.35
CA LEU A 213 16.61 -0.70 18.61
C LEU A 213 17.73 -1.70 18.90
N SER A 214 18.98 -1.26 18.93
CA SER A 214 20.13 -2.11 19.29
C SER A 214 20.02 -2.70 20.70
N GLN A 215 19.44 -1.96 21.66
CA GLN A 215 19.18 -2.49 23.01
C GLN A 215 18.08 -3.56 23.02
N GLN A 216 17.15 -3.49 22.06
CA GLN A 216 16.04 -4.43 21.95
C GLN A 216 16.37 -5.66 21.10
N TYR A 217 17.48 -5.68 20.37
CA TYR A 217 17.89 -6.82 19.56
C TYR A 217 18.03 -8.09 20.41
N ARG A 218 17.48 -9.20 19.93
CA ARG A 218 17.55 -10.51 20.61
C ARG A 218 18.22 -11.59 19.77
N GLY A 219 18.29 -11.40 18.46
CA GLY A 219 18.93 -12.35 17.56
C GLY A 219 18.32 -12.31 16.17
N THR A 220 18.85 -13.14 15.29
CA THR A 220 18.43 -13.25 13.89
C THR A 220 17.99 -14.67 13.61
N VAL A 221 16.91 -14.83 12.84
CA VAL A 221 16.48 -16.14 12.33
C VAL A 221 16.70 -16.20 10.82
N SER A 222 17.15 -17.35 10.34
CA SER A 222 17.33 -17.60 8.91
C SER A 222 16.07 -18.22 8.32
N MET A 223 15.61 -17.64 7.21
CA MET A 223 14.47 -18.10 6.44
C MET A 223 14.96 -18.78 5.16
N ASP A 224 15.04 -20.11 5.22
CA ASP A 224 15.43 -20.98 4.12
C ASP A 224 14.18 -21.60 3.51
N ALA A 225 13.53 -20.88 2.59
CA ALA A 225 12.32 -21.37 1.93
C ALA A 225 12.63 -22.33 0.77
N ASP A 226 13.78 -22.15 0.10
CA ASP A 226 14.25 -22.90 -1.07
C ASP A 226 15.80 -22.88 -1.11
N PRO A 227 16.48 -23.78 -1.86
CA PRO A 227 17.96 -23.86 -1.90
C PRO A 227 18.67 -22.55 -2.27
N ASP A 228 18.01 -21.70 -3.06
CA ASP A 228 18.51 -20.40 -3.53
C ASP A 228 17.92 -19.21 -2.76
N TYR A 229 17.10 -19.46 -1.73
CA TYR A 229 16.43 -18.43 -0.94
C TYR A 229 16.93 -18.46 0.50
N HIS A 230 17.71 -17.44 0.85
CA HIS A 230 18.18 -17.20 2.21
C HIS A 230 17.91 -15.76 2.61
N ARG A 231 17.16 -15.56 3.69
CA ARG A 231 16.93 -14.25 4.30
C ARG A 231 17.20 -14.31 5.78
N GLU A 232 17.93 -13.33 6.28
CA GLU A 232 18.17 -13.14 7.71
C GLU A 232 17.19 -12.10 8.25
N ILE A 233 16.37 -12.53 9.22
CA ILE A 233 15.33 -11.70 9.82
C ILE A 233 15.73 -11.35 11.26
N PRO A 234 16.13 -10.11 11.54
CA PRO A 234 16.46 -9.68 12.89
C PRO A 234 15.17 -9.51 13.72
N LEU A 235 15.22 -10.01 14.96
CA LEU A 235 14.11 -9.95 15.91
C LEU A 235 14.52 -9.16 17.15
N PHE A 236 13.53 -8.44 17.67
CA PHE A 236 13.69 -7.50 18.77
C PHE A 236 12.61 -7.73 19.81
N GLU A 237 12.92 -7.55 21.08
CA GLU A 237 11.91 -7.59 22.13
C GLU A 237 11.25 -6.22 22.27
N CYS A 238 9.93 -6.15 22.10
CA CYS A 238 9.19 -4.92 22.37
C CYS A 238 9.20 -4.60 23.87
N PRO A 239 9.65 -3.40 24.30
CA PRO A 239 9.67 -3.04 25.71
C PRO A 239 8.29 -3.06 26.40
N VAL A 240 7.24 -2.81 25.63
CA VAL A 240 5.85 -2.69 26.13
C VAL A 240 5.15 -4.04 26.16
N THR A 241 5.12 -4.75 25.03
CA THR A 241 4.40 -6.03 24.92
C THR A 241 5.22 -7.24 25.35
N ARG A 242 6.56 -7.09 25.44
CA ARG A 242 7.52 -8.18 25.66
C ARG A 242 7.54 -9.24 24.56
N GLN A 243 6.85 -9.00 23.44
CA GLN A 243 6.84 -9.90 22.30
C GLN A 243 8.08 -9.68 21.43
N LEU A 244 8.48 -10.73 20.72
CA LEU A 244 9.45 -10.59 19.64
C LEU A 244 8.77 -9.98 18.41
N VAL A 245 9.40 -8.97 17.84
CA VAL A 245 8.91 -8.23 16.68
C VAL A 245 10.01 -8.01 15.64
N THR A 246 9.60 -7.76 14.41
CA THR A 246 10.48 -7.23 13.35
C THR A 246 10.68 -5.72 13.53
N ARG A 247 11.74 -5.17 12.93
CA ARG A 247 12.12 -3.75 13.03
C ARG A 247 10.96 -2.79 12.73
N ASP A 248 10.20 -3.09 11.68
CA ASP A 248 9.12 -2.28 11.15
C ASP A 248 7.83 -2.31 12.00
N ALA A 249 7.78 -3.18 13.02
CA ALA A 249 6.74 -3.12 14.04
C ALA A 249 6.96 -1.97 15.03
N PHE A 250 8.16 -1.38 15.08
CA PHE A 250 8.45 -0.33 16.05
C PHE A 250 8.06 1.05 15.58
N ASP A 251 7.67 1.83 16.59
CA ASP A 251 7.41 3.24 16.48
C ASP A 251 7.87 3.96 17.75
N ILE A 252 7.94 5.29 17.69
CA ILE A 252 8.33 6.15 18.81
C ILE A 252 7.07 6.69 19.47
N ASP A 253 6.89 6.34 20.75
CA ASP A 253 5.78 6.82 21.56
C ASP A 253 6.28 7.51 22.84
N HIS A 254 5.43 8.35 23.43
CA HIS A 254 5.71 8.98 24.70
C HIS A 254 5.31 8.05 25.86
N ILE A 255 6.21 7.87 26.83
CA ILE A 255 5.94 7.10 28.06
C ILE A 255 4.76 7.73 28.82
N ARG A 256 4.77 9.05 28.96
CA ARG A 256 3.62 9.85 29.41
C ARG A 256 3.05 10.60 28.20
N PRO A 257 1.72 10.59 27.98
CA PRO A 257 1.10 11.31 26.88
C PRO A 257 1.60 12.74 26.76
N PHE A 258 1.93 13.18 25.54
CA PHE A 258 2.47 14.51 25.31
C PHE A 258 1.52 15.60 25.82
N GLU A 259 0.19 15.46 25.71
CA GLU A 259 -0.78 16.44 26.19
C GLU A 259 -0.67 16.66 27.69
N ASP A 260 -0.41 15.61 28.46
CA ASP A 260 -0.21 15.71 29.91
C ASP A 260 1.09 16.46 30.23
N VAL A 261 2.15 16.20 29.46
CA VAL A 261 3.45 16.89 29.59
C VAL A 261 3.33 18.37 29.21
N ALA A 262 2.68 18.64 28.09
CA ALA A 262 2.48 19.97 27.55
C ALA A 262 1.58 20.80 28.48
N ARG A 263 0.47 20.22 28.97
CA ARG A 263 -0.43 20.86 29.94
C ARG A 263 0.28 21.22 31.23
N ALA A 264 1.02 20.29 31.82
CA ALA A 264 1.79 20.55 33.04
C ALA A 264 2.82 21.66 32.84
N THR A 265 3.48 21.70 31.67
CA THR A 265 4.44 22.76 31.35
C THR A 265 3.75 24.11 31.14
N LEU A 266 2.63 24.15 30.41
CA LEU A 266 1.82 25.36 30.22
C LEU A 266 1.35 25.95 31.55
N GLU A 267 0.83 25.12 32.44
CA GLU A 267 0.42 25.52 33.80
C GLU A 267 1.58 26.11 34.59
N ALA A 268 2.77 25.49 34.52
CA ALA A 268 3.97 25.97 35.19
C ALA A 268 4.52 27.29 34.59
N ARG A 269 4.22 27.57 33.31
CA ARG A 269 4.71 28.74 32.55
C ARG A 269 3.72 29.90 32.47
N GLY A 270 2.55 29.78 33.09
CA GLY A 270 1.55 30.85 33.12
C GLY A 270 0.64 30.90 31.88
N GLY A 271 0.50 29.79 31.14
CA GLY A 271 -0.54 29.58 30.14
C GLY A 271 -0.12 29.66 28.67
N VAL A 272 1.15 29.95 28.36
CA VAL A 272 1.68 29.95 26.98
C VAL A 272 3.09 29.34 26.98
N ILE A 273 3.37 28.51 25.98
CA ILE A 273 4.72 28.07 25.62
C ILE A 273 4.96 28.35 24.14
N THR A 274 6.20 28.44 23.74
CA THR A 274 6.56 28.57 22.33
C THR A 274 6.48 27.21 21.62
N LYS A 275 6.28 27.20 20.30
CA LYS A 275 6.39 26.00 19.46
C LYS A 275 7.75 25.33 19.60
N ALA A 276 8.81 26.10 19.81
CA ALA A 276 10.13 25.56 20.13
C ALA A 276 10.12 24.75 21.43
N GLU A 277 9.51 25.26 22.50
CA GLU A 277 9.38 24.51 23.75
C GLU A 277 8.47 23.28 23.61
N ALA A 278 7.36 23.40 22.88
CA ALA A 278 6.48 22.26 22.60
C ALA A 278 7.22 21.15 21.84
N LEU A 279 8.00 21.51 20.82
CA LEU A 279 8.86 20.57 20.09
C LEU A 279 9.98 19.98 20.97
N ASP A 280 10.48 20.70 22.00
CA ASP A 280 11.47 20.16 22.94
C ASP A 280 10.84 19.10 23.83
N LEU A 281 9.64 19.38 24.37
CA LEU A 281 8.87 18.41 25.13
C LEU A 281 8.50 17.18 24.29
N TYR A 282 8.14 17.40 23.02
CA TYR A 282 7.79 16.33 22.08
C TYR A 282 8.98 15.42 21.76
N ASN A 283 10.19 15.98 21.72
CA ASN A 283 11.44 15.27 21.42
C ASN A 283 12.25 14.89 22.67
N ASP A 284 11.68 15.04 23.87
CA ASP A 284 12.36 14.72 25.11
C ASP A 284 12.56 13.20 25.22
N THR A 285 13.76 12.75 24.83
CA THR A 285 14.16 11.33 24.86
C THR A 285 14.03 10.66 26.23
N SER A 286 13.94 11.42 27.33
CA SER A 286 13.64 10.85 28.66
C SER A 286 12.18 10.39 28.82
N ASN A 287 11.30 10.90 27.96
CA ASN A 287 9.90 10.54 27.87
C ASN A 287 9.57 9.73 26.61
N LEU A 288 10.56 9.30 25.81
CA LEU A 288 10.32 8.47 24.62
C LEU A 288 10.60 6.99 24.89
N ARG A 289 9.90 6.13 24.17
CA ARG A 289 10.13 4.67 24.14
C ARG A 289 9.87 4.10 22.76
N LEU A 290 10.51 2.97 22.47
CA LEU A 290 10.04 2.11 21.37
C LEU A 290 8.79 1.36 21.82
N VAL A 291 7.77 1.37 20.98
CA VAL A 291 6.52 0.62 21.19
C VAL A 291 6.19 -0.14 19.92
N SER A 292 5.60 -1.33 20.06
CA SER A 292 5.07 -2.02 18.89
C SER A 292 3.76 -1.38 18.47
N ARG A 293 3.46 -1.43 17.17
CA ARG A 293 2.21 -0.86 16.65
C ARG A 293 0.95 -1.50 17.22
N ALA A 294 1.01 -2.76 17.65
CA ALA A 294 -0.11 -3.42 18.30
C ALA A 294 -0.43 -2.81 19.68
N ALA A 295 0.54 -2.19 20.33
CA ALA A 295 0.38 -1.52 21.62
C ALA A 295 0.42 0.01 21.53
N ASN A 296 0.60 0.59 20.34
CA ASN A 296 0.53 2.04 20.18
C ASN A 296 -0.94 2.50 20.20
N CYS A 297 -1.29 3.30 21.20
CA CYS A 297 -2.63 3.84 21.40
C CYS A 297 -2.94 5.08 20.55
N SER A 298 -1.96 5.59 19.78
CA SER A 298 -2.14 6.75 18.92
C SER A 298 -1.83 6.34 17.48
N HIS A 299 -2.83 6.40 16.59
CA HIS A 299 -2.63 6.27 15.14
C HIS A 299 -2.89 7.63 14.44
N GLU A 300 -3.07 8.69 15.23
CA GLU A 300 -3.46 10.04 14.79
C GLU A 300 -2.26 10.95 14.44
N TRP A 301 -1.02 10.47 14.60
CA TRP A 301 0.22 11.24 14.41
C TRP A 301 0.85 11.05 13.03
N GLU A 302 0.33 10.14 12.22
CA GLU A 302 0.91 9.76 10.92
C GLU A 302 0.41 10.64 9.76
N LEU A 303 -0.58 11.49 10.05
CA LEU A 303 -1.22 12.33 9.06
C LEU A 303 -0.72 13.77 9.19
N ASP A 304 -0.45 14.42 8.07
CA ASP A 304 -0.20 15.84 8.03
C ASP A 304 -1.49 16.63 8.31
N ILE A 305 -1.41 17.96 8.24
CA ILE A 305 -2.56 18.85 8.46
C ILE A 305 -3.68 18.67 7.42
N HIS A 306 -3.42 17.94 6.32
CA HIS A 306 -4.34 17.62 5.23
C HIS A 306 -4.92 16.20 5.33
N GLY A 307 -4.43 15.38 6.26
CA GLY A 307 -4.90 14.00 6.41
C GLY A 307 -4.13 13.00 5.54
N GLU A 308 -2.99 13.41 4.96
CA GLU A 308 -2.10 12.56 4.16
C GLU A 308 -1.02 11.94 5.04
N TYR A 309 -0.62 10.70 4.74
CA TYR A 309 0.54 10.13 5.43
C TYR A 309 1.79 10.93 5.08
N LEU A 310 2.49 11.45 6.09
CA LEU A 310 3.75 12.14 5.86
C LEU A 310 4.76 11.14 5.29
N ASP A 311 5.02 11.19 3.98
CA ASP A 311 6.06 10.42 3.29
C ASP A 311 7.44 10.95 3.72
N ARG A 312 7.80 10.78 5.00
CA ARG A 312 9.05 11.30 5.59
C ARG A 312 10.28 10.53 5.12
N GLY A 313 10.10 9.40 4.43
CA GLY A 313 11.17 8.50 3.99
C GLY A 313 12.06 9.05 2.88
N ASP A 314 11.64 10.10 2.16
CA ASP A 314 12.33 10.60 0.96
C ASP A 314 12.81 12.07 1.04
N ARG A 315 12.71 12.74 2.20
CA ARG A 315 13.23 14.13 2.35
C ARG A 315 14.74 14.29 2.18
N GLU A 316 15.51 13.20 2.18
CA GLU A 316 16.96 13.27 1.95
C GLU A 316 17.35 13.14 0.47
N HIS A 317 16.44 12.82 -0.46
CA HIS A 317 16.76 12.60 -1.89
C HIS A 317 15.88 13.37 -2.90
N GLU A 318 15.05 14.32 -2.45
CA GLU A 318 14.76 15.46 -3.31
C GLU A 318 16.11 16.16 -3.60
N GLU A 319 16.44 16.38 -4.88
CA GLU A 319 17.67 17.07 -5.26
C GLU A 319 17.84 18.33 -4.40
N PRO A 320 19.06 18.65 -3.92
CA PRO A 320 19.24 19.76 -3.00
C PRO A 320 18.67 21.04 -3.62
N GLU A 321 17.60 21.56 -3.02
CA GLU A 321 16.98 22.84 -3.34
C GLU A 321 18.10 23.88 -3.52
N ASN A 322 18.20 24.41 -4.73
CA ASN A 322 19.18 25.40 -5.09
C ASN A 322 18.90 26.72 -4.33
N GLU A 323 19.90 27.59 -4.17
CA GLU A 323 19.82 28.81 -3.34
C GLU A 323 18.68 29.79 -3.70
N LEU A 324 18.01 29.59 -4.84
CA LEU A 324 16.84 30.37 -5.24
C LEU A 324 15.54 29.90 -4.54
N ASP A 325 15.40 28.61 -4.23
CA ASP A 325 14.22 28.07 -3.53
C ASP A 325 14.27 28.33 -2.02
N ARG A 326 15.47 28.42 -1.44
CA ARG A 326 15.67 28.87 -0.05
C ARG A 326 15.24 30.32 0.19
N ALA A 327 15.24 31.17 -0.84
CA ALA A 327 14.89 32.57 -0.70
C ALA A 327 13.39 32.81 -0.44
N PHE A 328 12.52 31.84 -0.75
CA PHE A 328 11.06 32.00 -0.55
C PHE A 328 10.59 31.67 0.86
N VAL A 329 11.40 30.96 1.65
CA VAL A 329 11.03 30.54 3.03
C VAL A 329 11.73 31.40 4.11
N GLU A 330 12.80 32.12 3.79
CA GLU A 330 13.62 32.79 4.81
C GLU A 330 13.49 34.32 4.94
N ILE A 331 12.84 35.04 4.03
CA ILE A 331 12.73 36.51 4.15
C ILE A 331 11.26 36.95 3.95
N GLY A 332 10.58 37.24 5.06
CA GLY A 332 9.30 37.96 5.02
C GLY A 332 9.49 39.38 4.44
N PRO A 333 8.44 40.00 3.87
CA PRO A 333 8.58 41.24 3.10
C PRO A 333 9.21 42.36 3.93
N GLU A 334 10.31 42.93 3.44
CA GLU A 334 11.10 43.94 4.15
C GLU A 334 10.54 45.36 3.94
N SER A 335 9.67 45.58 2.94
CA SER A 335 9.09 46.89 2.64
C SER A 335 7.56 46.95 2.72
N LEU A 336 7.03 48.16 2.98
CA LEU A 336 5.59 48.41 3.07
C LEU A 336 4.89 48.21 1.70
N GLU A 337 5.59 48.48 0.59
CA GLU A 337 5.09 48.26 -0.77
C GLU A 337 4.97 46.77 -1.10
N GLU A 338 5.90 45.92 -0.68
CA GLU A 338 5.82 44.46 -0.87
C GLU A 338 4.69 43.84 -0.03
N ARG A 339 4.48 44.36 1.18
CA ARG A 339 3.36 43.95 2.03
C ARG A 339 2.02 44.35 1.41
N GLN A 340 1.92 45.55 0.85
CA GLN A 340 0.75 46.02 0.12
C GLN A 340 0.48 45.19 -1.14
N ALA A 341 1.54 44.81 -1.88
CA ALA A 341 1.42 43.96 -3.06
C ALA A 341 0.98 42.52 -2.71
N MET A 342 1.42 41.98 -1.56
CA MET A 342 0.95 40.68 -1.05
C MET A 342 -0.49 40.74 -0.53
N ASP A 343 -0.89 41.83 0.10
CA ASP A 343 -2.28 42.04 0.52
C ASP A 343 -3.19 42.21 -0.70
N ASP A 344 -2.75 42.97 -1.72
CA ASP A 344 -3.45 43.12 -2.99
C ASP A 344 -3.52 41.80 -3.77
N LEU A 345 -2.49 40.95 -3.67
CA LEU A 345 -2.48 39.59 -4.23
C LEU A 345 -3.45 38.67 -3.49
N HIS A 346 -3.52 38.70 -2.16
CA HIS A 346 -4.51 37.96 -1.38
C HIS A 346 -5.93 38.41 -1.71
N VAL A 347 -6.17 39.73 -1.79
CA VAL A 347 -7.46 40.29 -2.20
C VAL A 347 -7.78 39.94 -3.65
N TRP A 348 -6.78 39.81 -4.53
CA TRP A 348 -6.96 39.36 -5.91
C TRP A 348 -7.29 37.87 -5.99
N LEU A 349 -6.64 37.01 -5.21
CA LEU A 349 -6.90 35.57 -5.09
C LEU A 349 -8.26 35.27 -4.44
N ASP A 350 -8.68 36.06 -3.46
CA ASP A 350 -10.03 35.96 -2.86
C ASP A 350 -11.13 36.38 -3.84
N ARG A 351 -10.84 37.35 -4.72
CA ARG A 351 -11.79 37.86 -5.74
C ARG A 351 -11.78 37.03 -7.02
N HIS A 352 -10.70 36.32 -7.28
CA HIS A 352 -10.55 35.37 -8.38
C HIS A 352 -10.09 34.06 -7.76
N PRO A 353 -11.01 33.30 -7.11
CA PRO A 353 -10.70 31.94 -6.71
C PRO A 353 -10.38 31.21 -8.00
N GLN A 354 -9.08 31.09 -8.30
CA GLN A 354 -8.61 30.03 -9.14
C GLN A 354 -9.14 28.79 -8.44
N PRO A 355 -9.93 27.93 -9.10
CA PRO A 355 -10.13 26.61 -8.57
C PRO A 355 -8.72 26.06 -8.47
N GLN A 356 -8.17 26.02 -7.25
CA GLN A 356 -7.12 25.07 -6.98
C GLN A 356 -7.69 23.75 -7.52
N PRO A 357 -6.95 23.01 -8.36
CA PRO A 357 -7.31 21.63 -8.52
C PRO A 357 -7.36 21.12 -7.09
N VAL A 358 -8.56 20.78 -6.63
CA VAL A 358 -8.71 19.83 -5.55
C VAL A 358 -7.81 18.71 -6.05
N GLN A 359 -6.68 18.47 -5.39
CA GLN A 359 -6.08 17.16 -5.51
C GLN A 359 -7.20 16.25 -5.08
N ASP A 360 -7.83 15.65 -6.07
CA ASP A 360 -8.79 14.61 -5.83
C ASP A 360 -8.04 13.61 -4.94
N ASP A 361 -8.50 13.47 -3.69
CA ASP A 361 -8.31 12.26 -2.88
C ASP A 361 -8.67 10.98 -3.68
N ASP A 362 -9.26 11.16 -4.86
CA ASP A 362 -9.84 10.22 -5.81
C ASP A 362 -8.90 9.81 -6.97
N GLU A 363 -7.57 9.97 -6.87
CA GLU A 363 -6.71 9.21 -7.79
C GLU A 363 -6.97 7.70 -7.54
N PRO A 364 -7.38 6.92 -8.56
CA PRO A 364 -7.74 5.54 -8.38
C PRO A 364 -6.56 4.78 -7.78
N VAL A 365 -6.77 4.22 -6.59
CA VAL A 365 -5.84 3.30 -5.94
C VAL A 365 -5.44 2.24 -6.97
N HIS A 366 -4.16 2.24 -7.35
CA HIS A 366 -3.59 1.07 -7.99
C HIS A 366 -3.72 -0.06 -6.98
N VAL A 367 -4.68 -0.96 -7.22
CA VAL A 367 -4.78 -2.17 -6.43
C VAL A 367 -3.47 -2.93 -6.62
N LEU A 368 -2.58 -2.87 -5.61
CA LEU A 368 -1.53 -3.87 -5.44
C LEU A 368 -2.24 -5.19 -5.19
N GLN A 369 -2.49 -5.87 -6.30
CA GLN A 369 -2.85 -7.27 -6.36
C GLN A 369 -1.60 -8.01 -6.82
N PRO A 370 -1.41 -9.26 -6.40
CA PRO A 370 -0.18 -9.99 -6.68
C PRO A 370 -0.01 -10.19 -8.19
N ARG A 371 0.86 -9.38 -8.80
CA ARG A 371 1.27 -9.52 -10.20
C ARG A 371 2.37 -10.57 -10.29
N TYR A 372 1.98 -11.82 -10.22
CA TYR A 372 2.89 -12.91 -10.54
C TYR A 372 3.27 -12.82 -12.02
N ALA A 373 4.57 -12.86 -12.34
CA ALA A 373 5.01 -13.05 -13.71
C ALA A 373 4.30 -14.27 -14.32
N LEU A 374 3.97 -14.25 -15.62
CA LEU A 374 3.16 -15.31 -16.24
C LEU A 374 3.78 -16.71 -16.12
N GLY A 375 5.11 -16.81 -16.03
CA GLY A 375 5.81 -18.08 -15.81
C GLY A 375 5.82 -18.57 -14.36
N ASN A 376 5.34 -17.79 -13.39
CA ASN A 376 5.31 -18.18 -11.98
C ASN A 376 4.10 -19.08 -11.71
N PRO A 377 4.25 -20.32 -11.19
CA PRO A 377 3.15 -21.27 -10.93
C PRO A 377 1.94 -20.74 -10.15
N ARG A 378 2.08 -19.60 -9.47
CA ARG A 378 1.02 -18.93 -8.71
C ARG A 378 0.15 -17.99 -9.55
N ASN A 379 0.55 -17.65 -10.79
CA ASN A 379 -0.32 -16.91 -11.71
C ASN A 379 -1.41 -17.86 -12.25
N PRO A 380 -2.71 -17.53 -12.16
CA PRO A 380 -3.78 -18.39 -12.67
C PRO A 380 -3.71 -18.61 -14.19
N ASP A 381 -2.99 -17.75 -14.92
CA ASP A 381 -2.76 -17.88 -16.36
C ASP A 381 -1.51 -18.70 -16.69
N THR A 382 -0.72 -19.15 -15.71
CA THR A 382 0.50 -19.93 -15.95
C THR A 382 0.28 -21.22 -16.73
N PRO A 383 -0.77 -22.03 -16.49
CA PRO A 383 -1.01 -23.22 -17.29
C PRO A 383 -1.21 -22.89 -18.78
N LEU A 384 -1.97 -21.82 -19.07
CA LEU A 384 -2.25 -21.36 -20.42
C LEU A 384 -0.99 -20.75 -21.07
N TYR A 385 -0.26 -19.92 -20.32
CA TYR A 385 1.01 -19.34 -20.76
C TYR A 385 2.07 -20.40 -21.06
N ASN A 386 2.22 -21.40 -20.19
CA ASN A 386 3.20 -22.49 -20.39
C ASN A 386 2.85 -23.35 -21.61
N ALA A 387 1.56 -23.60 -21.86
CA ALA A 387 1.10 -24.29 -23.05
C ALA A 387 1.41 -23.47 -24.33
N ALA A 388 1.08 -22.17 -24.32
CA ALA A 388 1.41 -21.26 -25.41
C ALA A 388 2.94 -21.18 -25.64
N TYR A 389 3.72 -21.07 -24.58
CA TYR A 389 5.18 -21.01 -24.64
C TYR A 389 5.78 -22.28 -25.27
N ALA A 390 5.31 -23.46 -24.85
CA ALA A 390 5.78 -24.72 -25.39
C ALA A 390 5.53 -24.83 -26.91
N GLU A 391 4.34 -24.44 -27.37
CA GLU A 391 3.98 -24.45 -28.79
C GLU A 391 4.74 -23.39 -29.59
N VAL A 392 4.82 -22.14 -29.11
CA VAL A 392 5.59 -21.07 -29.77
C VAL A 392 7.06 -21.45 -29.88
N ALA A 393 7.64 -22.02 -28.83
CA ALA A 393 9.01 -22.54 -28.86
C ALA A 393 9.18 -23.71 -29.85
N GLY A 394 8.17 -24.58 -29.96
CA GLY A 394 8.11 -25.65 -30.96
C GLY A 394 8.13 -25.12 -32.39
N HIS A 395 7.23 -24.19 -32.70
CA HIS A 395 7.15 -23.53 -34.00
C HIS A 395 8.37 -22.68 -34.32
N ASN A 396 8.97 -22.01 -33.32
CA ASN A 396 10.23 -21.27 -33.49
C ASN A 396 11.35 -22.20 -34.01
N ARG A 397 11.46 -23.41 -33.45
CA ARG A 397 12.42 -24.43 -33.91
C ARG A 397 12.05 -25.00 -35.29
N GLN A 398 10.77 -25.31 -35.52
CA GLN A 398 10.32 -25.93 -36.78
C GLN A 398 10.41 -25.00 -37.98
N HIS A 399 10.08 -23.72 -37.80
CA HIS A 399 10.00 -22.73 -38.87
C HIS A 399 11.20 -21.77 -38.92
N GLY A 400 12.16 -21.90 -37.99
CA GLY A 400 13.38 -21.08 -37.97
C GLY A 400 13.09 -19.60 -37.77
N LEU A 401 12.21 -19.26 -36.83
CA LEU A 401 11.71 -17.88 -36.65
C LEU A 401 12.76 -16.94 -36.03
N GLY A 402 13.80 -17.49 -35.42
CA GLY A 402 14.92 -16.73 -34.85
C GLY A 402 14.56 -15.95 -33.58
N LEU A 403 13.53 -16.39 -32.84
CA LEU A 403 13.14 -15.75 -31.59
C LEU A 403 14.13 -16.12 -30.47
N SER A 404 14.54 -15.12 -29.69
CA SER A 404 15.22 -15.33 -28.41
C SER A 404 14.28 -15.95 -27.36
N ALA A 405 14.81 -16.35 -26.20
CA ALA A 405 13.99 -16.84 -25.09
C ALA A 405 12.98 -15.78 -24.61
N ASP A 406 13.41 -14.52 -24.53
CA ASP A 406 12.56 -13.38 -24.13
C ASP A 406 11.51 -13.06 -25.20
N GLU A 407 11.88 -13.10 -26.48
CA GLU A 407 10.93 -12.89 -27.56
C GLU A 407 9.90 -14.03 -27.66
N THR A 408 10.31 -15.25 -27.34
CA THR A 408 9.41 -16.40 -27.23
C THR A 408 8.44 -16.20 -26.06
N ALA A 409 8.92 -15.69 -24.92
CA ALA A 409 8.10 -15.34 -23.76
C ALA A 409 7.10 -14.23 -24.08
N ASN A 410 7.53 -13.17 -24.77
CA ASN A 410 6.69 -12.05 -25.18
C ASN A 410 5.55 -12.51 -26.10
N VAL A 411 5.85 -13.29 -27.14
CA VAL A 411 4.84 -13.82 -28.07
C VAL A 411 3.85 -14.74 -27.34
N ALA A 412 4.33 -15.61 -26.44
CA ALA A 412 3.47 -16.49 -25.65
C ALA A 412 2.56 -15.72 -24.67
N ALA A 413 3.09 -14.66 -24.06
CA ALA A 413 2.34 -13.78 -23.15
C ALA A 413 1.25 -12.99 -23.89
N ALA A 414 1.58 -12.41 -25.05
CA ALA A 414 0.62 -11.72 -25.91
C ALA A 414 -0.49 -12.66 -26.39
N LEU A 415 -0.16 -13.91 -26.72
CA LEU A 415 -1.15 -14.92 -27.12
C LEU A 415 -2.06 -15.32 -25.93
N THR A 416 -1.50 -15.43 -24.73
CA THR A 416 -2.25 -15.68 -23.50
C THR A 416 -3.26 -14.56 -23.23
N LEU A 417 -2.83 -13.31 -23.39
CA LEU A 417 -3.68 -12.13 -23.32
C LEU A 417 -4.81 -12.15 -24.35
N ALA A 418 -4.49 -12.43 -25.62
CA ALA A 418 -5.48 -12.52 -26.69
C ALA A 418 -6.55 -13.60 -26.41
N VAL A 419 -6.14 -14.76 -25.89
CA VAL A 419 -7.07 -15.84 -25.50
C VAL A 419 -8.01 -15.41 -24.37
N ARG A 420 -7.50 -14.67 -23.38
CA ARG A 420 -8.32 -14.18 -22.26
C ARG A 420 -9.24 -13.03 -22.64
N ASN A 421 -8.84 -12.16 -23.56
CA ASN A 421 -9.71 -11.14 -24.16
C ASN A 421 -10.95 -11.76 -24.83
N GLU A 422 -10.82 -12.94 -25.41
CA GLU A 422 -11.95 -13.69 -26.00
C GLU A 422 -12.78 -14.46 -24.94
N GLY A 423 -12.41 -14.36 -23.66
CA GLY A 423 -13.10 -15.03 -22.55
C GLY A 423 -12.83 -16.54 -22.44
N TRP A 424 -11.77 -17.06 -23.10
CA TRP A 424 -11.51 -18.50 -23.12
C TRP A 424 -10.72 -18.95 -21.89
N ALA A 425 -11.18 -20.02 -21.25
CA ALA A 425 -10.50 -20.65 -20.11
C ALA A 425 -9.27 -21.48 -20.53
N GLU A 426 -9.32 -22.09 -21.72
CA GLU A 426 -8.31 -23.01 -22.25
C GLU A 426 -8.25 -22.93 -23.78
N THR A 427 -7.19 -23.49 -24.37
CA THR A 427 -7.01 -23.62 -25.82
C THR A 427 -6.87 -25.09 -26.20
N SER A 428 -7.33 -25.45 -27.40
CA SER A 428 -7.09 -26.78 -27.99
C SER A 428 -5.71 -26.89 -28.63
N GLY A 429 -5.09 -25.76 -28.98
CA GLY A 429 -3.71 -25.71 -29.45
C GLY A 429 -3.30 -24.34 -29.99
N VAL A 430 -2.04 -24.26 -30.44
CA VAL A 430 -1.47 -23.08 -31.09
C VAL A 430 -0.87 -23.47 -32.44
N ALA A 431 -1.17 -22.71 -33.48
CA ALA A 431 -0.63 -22.88 -34.82
C ALA A 431 0.12 -21.63 -35.28
N TYR A 432 1.11 -21.81 -36.16
CA TYR A 432 1.80 -20.70 -36.83
C TYR A 432 1.39 -20.63 -38.30
N ASN A 433 1.01 -19.45 -38.78
CA ASN A 433 0.80 -19.20 -40.21
C ASN A 433 2.02 -18.47 -40.82
N PRO A 434 2.83 -19.13 -41.67
CA PRO A 434 3.98 -18.50 -42.30
C PRO A 434 3.63 -17.35 -43.26
N GLN A 435 2.44 -17.37 -43.86
CA GLN A 435 2.02 -16.39 -44.86
C GLN A 435 1.62 -15.06 -44.20
N GLN A 436 0.88 -15.15 -43.10
CA GLN A 436 0.45 -13.99 -42.31
C GLN A 436 1.47 -13.60 -41.23
N ARG A 437 2.49 -14.44 -41.01
CA ARG A 437 3.49 -14.28 -39.94
C ARG A 437 2.83 -14.04 -38.59
N ALA A 438 1.87 -14.90 -38.23
CA ALA A 438 1.09 -14.77 -37.01
C ALA A 438 0.92 -16.13 -36.32
N PHE A 439 0.76 -16.09 -35.01
CA PHE A 439 0.37 -17.22 -34.18
C PHE A 439 -1.13 -17.19 -33.91
N TYR A 440 -1.74 -18.37 -33.95
CA TYR A 440 -3.18 -18.57 -33.76
C TYR A 440 -3.39 -19.50 -32.58
N ALA A 441 -4.10 -19.04 -31.56
CA ALA A 441 -4.67 -19.91 -30.55
C ALA A 441 -6.09 -20.28 -30.98
N TYR A 442 -6.47 -21.56 -30.89
CA TYR A 442 -7.79 -22.02 -31.30
C TYR A 442 -8.45 -22.90 -30.25
N THR A 443 -9.78 -22.93 -30.28
CA THR A 443 -10.62 -23.79 -29.44
C THR A 443 -11.80 -24.35 -30.24
N GLY A 444 -12.35 -25.49 -29.81
CA GLY A 444 -13.52 -26.14 -30.41
C GLY A 444 -13.21 -27.38 -31.26
N GLN A 445 -14.26 -27.93 -31.89
CA GLN A 445 -14.18 -29.12 -32.75
C GLN A 445 -13.57 -28.77 -34.12
N PRO A 446 -12.87 -29.71 -34.79
CA PRO A 446 -12.17 -29.46 -36.07
C PRO A 446 -13.00 -28.78 -37.18
N ASP A 447 -14.31 -28.98 -37.17
CA ASP A 447 -15.23 -28.43 -38.19
C ASP A 447 -15.83 -27.05 -37.80
N ALA A 448 -15.49 -26.52 -36.62
CA ALA A 448 -16.02 -25.27 -36.07
C ALA A 448 -15.01 -24.57 -35.14
N TRP A 449 -13.73 -24.49 -35.53
CA TRP A 449 -12.73 -23.77 -34.75
C TRP A 449 -13.00 -22.28 -34.70
N VAL A 450 -12.93 -21.72 -33.49
CA VAL A 450 -12.78 -20.29 -33.27
C VAL A 450 -11.30 -20.05 -32.94
N TYR A 451 -10.73 -18.98 -33.49
CA TYR A 451 -9.32 -18.64 -33.29
C TYR A 451 -9.15 -17.17 -32.92
N THR A 452 -8.09 -16.88 -32.18
CA THR A 452 -7.56 -15.53 -31.94
C THR A 452 -6.11 -15.47 -32.42
N GLU A 453 -5.65 -14.31 -32.88
CA GLU A 453 -4.36 -14.17 -33.55
C GLU A 453 -3.46 -13.11 -32.89
N VAL A 454 -2.16 -13.39 -32.90
CA VAL A 454 -1.11 -12.43 -32.55
C VAL A 454 -0.05 -12.40 -33.65
N GLY A 455 0.13 -11.23 -34.25
CA GLY A 455 1.17 -11.03 -35.27
C GLY A 455 2.56 -11.19 -34.67
N LEU A 456 3.49 -11.83 -35.38
CA LEU A 456 4.84 -12.14 -34.89
C LEU A 456 5.61 -10.88 -34.46
N GLN A 457 5.49 -9.77 -35.19
CA GLN A 457 6.18 -8.52 -34.82
C GLN A 457 5.52 -7.82 -33.63
N GLN A 458 4.18 -7.85 -33.57
CA GLN A 458 3.43 -7.33 -32.43
C GLN A 458 3.78 -8.10 -31.15
N GLY A 459 3.73 -9.43 -31.20
CA GLY A 459 4.05 -10.28 -30.05
C GLY A 459 5.50 -10.16 -29.59
N ARG A 460 6.47 -9.90 -30.49
CA ARG A 460 7.86 -9.63 -30.09
C ARG A 460 8.01 -8.31 -29.34
N ALA A 461 7.30 -7.28 -29.83
CA ALA A 461 7.41 -5.92 -29.36
C ALA A 461 6.60 -5.65 -28.07
N GLN A 462 5.74 -6.58 -27.65
CA GLN A 462 4.98 -6.49 -26.40
C GLN A 462 5.69 -7.30 -25.29
N PRO A 463 6.36 -6.65 -24.33
CA PRO A 463 7.00 -7.35 -23.22
C PRO A 463 6.02 -8.23 -22.45
N ALA A 464 6.47 -9.41 -22.03
CA ALA A 464 5.65 -10.35 -21.27
C ALA A 464 5.06 -9.74 -19.98
N ASN A 465 5.77 -8.79 -19.37
CA ASN A 465 5.29 -8.04 -18.20
C ASN A 465 4.12 -7.11 -18.55
N ASP A 466 4.13 -6.48 -19.73
CA ASP A 466 3.03 -5.62 -20.17
C ASP A 466 1.77 -6.44 -20.46
N SER A 467 1.90 -7.57 -21.15
CA SER A 467 0.78 -8.50 -21.35
C SER A 467 0.27 -9.08 -20.04
N GLY A 468 1.15 -9.34 -19.06
CA GLY A 468 0.78 -9.75 -17.72
C GLY A 468 -0.01 -8.67 -16.96
N ARG A 469 0.34 -7.39 -17.15
CA ARG A 469 -0.40 -6.24 -16.61
C ARG A 469 -1.79 -6.10 -17.24
N GLU A 470 -1.90 -6.26 -18.56
CA GLU A 470 -3.17 -6.19 -19.28
C GLU A 470 -4.09 -7.37 -18.91
N LEU A 471 -3.55 -8.58 -18.79
CA LEU A 471 -4.26 -9.77 -18.30
C LEU A 471 -4.84 -9.58 -16.90
N HIS A 472 -4.08 -8.87 -16.06
CA HIS A 472 -4.52 -8.51 -14.73
C HIS A 472 -5.68 -7.51 -14.80
N GLN A 473 -5.57 -6.45 -15.61
CA GLN A 473 -6.65 -5.46 -15.78
C GLN A 473 -7.96 -6.10 -16.26
N LEU A 474 -7.88 -7.01 -17.24
CA LEU A 474 -9.04 -7.74 -17.78
C LEU A 474 -9.83 -8.53 -16.73
N ARG A 475 -9.18 -9.06 -15.70
CA ARG A 475 -9.85 -9.80 -14.64
C ARG A 475 -10.65 -8.92 -13.69
N HIS A 476 -10.37 -7.62 -13.67
CA HIS A 476 -10.91 -6.69 -12.67
C HIS A 476 -11.77 -5.59 -13.28
N ASP A 477 -12.06 -5.65 -14.58
CA ASP A 477 -12.97 -4.71 -15.24
C ASP A 477 -14.43 -5.26 -15.24
N PRO A 478 -15.37 -4.69 -14.46
CA PRO A 478 -16.74 -5.21 -14.35
C PRO A 478 -17.55 -5.08 -15.65
N GLN A 479 -17.05 -4.34 -16.64
CA GLN A 479 -17.80 -4.04 -17.88
C GLN A 479 -17.65 -5.07 -19.00
N GLN A 480 -16.74 -6.05 -18.91
CA GLN A 480 -16.54 -7.06 -19.97
C GLN A 480 -17.15 -8.45 -19.67
N ALA A 481 -17.85 -8.62 -18.55
CA ALA A 481 -18.58 -9.86 -18.23
C ALA A 481 -19.89 -10.05 -19.04
N GLN A 482 -19.96 -9.55 -20.28
CA GLN A 482 -20.97 -9.96 -21.25
C GLN A 482 -20.27 -10.52 -22.50
N PRO A 483 -20.51 -11.80 -22.87
CA PRO A 483 -19.97 -12.34 -24.10
C PRO A 483 -20.62 -11.61 -25.29
N GLY A 484 -19.82 -10.77 -25.95
CA GLY A 484 -20.16 -10.16 -27.22
C GLY A 484 -20.20 -11.23 -28.32
N ALA A 485 -21.34 -11.87 -28.49
CA ALA A 485 -21.63 -12.63 -29.69
C ALA A 485 -21.70 -11.67 -30.88
N GLN A 486 -20.57 -11.44 -31.57
CA GLN A 486 -20.60 -10.95 -32.94
C GLN A 486 -21.11 -12.08 -33.84
N ALA A 487 -22.43 -12.22 -33.92
CA ALA A 487 -23.05 -12.91 -35.02
C ALA A 487 -22.77 -12.09 -36.30
N MET A 488 -21.82 -12.55 -37.11
CA MET A 488 -21.72 -12.12 -38.50
C MET A 488 -22.97 -12.63 -39.23
N ASP A 489 -23.85 -11.69 -39.56
CA ASP A 489 -24.96 -11.88 -40.48
C ASP A 489 -24.39 -12.17 -41.88
N VAL A 490 -24.25 -13.46 -42.19
CA VAL A 490 -24.06 -13.95 -43.56
C VAL A 490 -25.38 -14.53 -44.02
N GLN A 491 -26.27 -13.68 -44.52
CA GLN A 491 -27.29 -14.12 -45.46
C GLN A 491 -26.98 -13.63 -46.87
N GLN A 492 -26.45 -14.60 -47.62
CA GLN A 492 -26.33 -14.62 -49.06
C GLN A 492 -27.65 -14.23 -49.73
N ARG A 493 -27.54 -13.35 -50.72
CA ARG A 493 -28.40 -13.36 -51.90
C ARG A 493 -28.32 -14.75 -52.54
N ASP A 494 -29.46 -15.40 -52.78
CA ASP A 494 -29.77 -15.87 -54.14
C ASP A 494 -31.24 -16.29 -54.34
N GLY A 495 -31.80 -15.76 -55.44
CA GLY A 495 -32.81 -16.32 -56.34
C GLY A 495 -33.94 -17.26 -55.88
N ARG A 496 -35.18 -16.73 -55.93
CA ARG A 496 -36.39 -17.24 -56.64
C ARG A 496 -36.43 -18.72 -57.11
N PRO A 497 -37.61 -19.39 -57.04
CA PRO A 497 -38.65 -19.17 -58.06
C PRO A 497 -40.13 -19.18 -57.61
N MET A 498 -40.97 -18.74 -58.54
CA MET A 498 -42.43 -18.61 -58.51
C MET A 498 -43.22 -19.90 -58.22
N ALA A 499 -44.41 -19.77 -57.63
CA ALA A 499 -45.70 -20.16 -58.25
C ALA A 499 -46.88 -20.08 -57.25
N MET A 500 -47.70 -19.02 -57.34
CA MET A 500 -49.11 -19.00 -57.79
C MET A 500 -49.73 -17.64 -57.46
#